data_AF-A0A420D304-F1
#
_entry.id   AF-A0A420D304-F1
#
_cell.length_a   1.000
_cell.length_b   1.000
_cell.length_c   1.000
_cell.angle_alpha   90.00
_cell.angle_beta   90.00
_cell.angle_gamma   90.00
#
_symmetry.space_group_name_H-M   'P 1'
#
loop_
_entity.id
_entity.type
_entity.pdbx_description
1 polymer ?
#
loop_
_entity_poly.entity_id
_entity_poly.type
_entity_poly.pdbx_seq_one_letter_code
_entity_poly.pdbx_strand_id
1 'polypeptide(L)' 'MINLQTAGIPMILTPQDFSIMEDAMRGIGALSSGRDRDIHRESVGKAVIKLYLAGITDPTKLAEAADTLSAMRLLNRRG' A
#
# COMPACT_ATOMS: atom_id res chain seq x y z
N MET A 1 -31.99 -0.28 -14.77
CA MET A 1 -30.69 0.32 -14.43
C MET A 1 -29.71 -0.82 -14.30
N ILE A 2 -28.80 -0.98 -15.26
CA ILE A 2 -27.86 -2.10 -15.28
C ILE A 2 -26.75 -1.73 -14.30
N ASN A 3 -26.73 -2.41 -13.15
CA ASN A 3 -25.67 -2.29 -12.17
C ASN A 3 -24.43 -2.92 -12.80
N LEU A 4 -23.57 -2.09 -13.40
CA LEU A 4 -22.28 -2.53 -13.92
C LEU A 4 -21.45 -2.91 -12.69
N GLN A 5 -21.56 -4.17 -12.28
CA GLN A 5 -20.51 -4.81 -11.51
C GLN A 5 -19.26 -4.61 -12.35
N THR A 6 -18.39 -3.70 -11.91
CA THR A 6 -17.01 -3.61 -12.40
C THR A 6 -16.36 -4.93 -12.00
N ALA A 7 -16.63 -5.99 -12.77
CA ALA A 7 -15.78 -7.15 -12.87
C ALA A 7 -14.44 -6.56 -13.30
N GLY A 8 -13.60 -6.28 -12.29
CA GLY A 8 -12.43 -5.41 -12.43
C GLY A 8 -11.64 -5.90 -13.63
N ILE A 9 -11.49 -5.03 -14.63
CA ILE A 9 -10.52 -5.26 -15.68
C ILE A 9 -9.23 -5.59 -14.93
N PRO A 10 -8.63 -6.77 -15.13
CA PRO A 10 -7.43 -7.14 -14.41
C PRO A 10 -6.42 -6.04 -14.69
N MET A 11 -6.11 -5.26 -13.65
CA MET A 11 -5.21 -4.14 -13.78
C MET A 11 -3.83 -4.74 -14.02
N ILE A 12 -3.39 -4.68 -15.28
CA ILE A 12 -2.05 -5.07 -15.65
C ILE A 12 -1.14 -3.97 -15.11
N LEU A 13 -0.41 -4.27 -14.04
CA LEU A 13 0.62 -3.37 -13.54
C LEU A 13 1.71 -3.25 -14.61
N THR A 14 1.86 -2.04 -15.12
CA THR A 14 2.96 -1.66 -15.99
C THR A 14 4.27 -1.60 -15.19
N PRO A 15 5.43 -1.65 -15.85
CA PRO A 15 6.71 -1.44 -15.18
C PRO A 15 6.78 -0.10 -14.43
N GLN A 16 6.10 0.94 -14.92
CA GLN A 16 6.04 2.24 -14.28
C GLN A 16 5.24 2.20 -12.97
N ASP A 17 4.13 1.46 -12.94
CA ASP A 17 3.34 1.25 -11.72
C ASP A 17 4.19 0.55 -10.65
N PHE A 18 5.02 -0.41 -11.08
CA PHE A 18 5.93 -1.11 -10.18
C PHE A 18 7.00 -0.18 -9.59
N SER A 19 7.58 0.72 -10.38
CA SER A 19 8.54 1.72 -9.88
C SER A 19 7.93 2.64 -8.83
N ILE A 20 6.69 3.11 -9.03
CA ILE A 20 5.98 3.94 -8.05
C ILE A 20 5.80 3.19 -6.72
N MET A 21 5.38 1.92 -6.78
CA MET A 21 5.22 1.10 -5.59
C MET A 21 6.56 0.81 -4.91
N GLU A 22 7.62 0.56 -5.68
CA GLU A 22 8.96 0.34 -5.13
C GLU A 22 9.48 1.59 -4.40
N ASP A 23 9.33 2.77 -5.01
CA ASP A 23 9.74 4.04 -4.41
C ASP A 23 8.98 4.33 -3.11
N ALA A 24 7.66 4.09 -3.11
CA ALA A 24 6.85 4.22 -1.90
C ALA A 24 7.32 3.27 -0.79
N MET A 25 7.60 2.00 -1.13
CA MET A 25 8.11 1.01 -0.18
C MET A 25 9.51 1.34 0.35
N ARG A 26 10.38 1.94 -0.48
CA ARG A 26 11.71 2.40 -0.06
C ARG A 26 11.62 3.57 0.91
N GLY A 27 10.66 4.48 0.73
CA GLY A 27 10.42 5.62 1.63
C GLY A 27 10.07 5.22 3.07
N ILE A 28 9.48 4.04 3.27
CA ILE A 28 9.00 3.55 4.58
C ILE A 28 10.09 2.76 5.33
N GLY A 29 11.08 2.23 4.62
CA GLY A 29 12.05 1.26 5.13
C GLY A 29 13.04 1.75 6.21
N ALA A 30 13.00 3.02 6.60
CA ALA A 30 13.96 3.61 7.53
C ALA A 30 13.61 3.41 9.02
N LEU A 31 12.37 3.05 9.38
CA LEU A 31 11.88 3.22 10.76
C LEU A 31 11.68 1.94 11.59
N SER A 32 11.77 0.73 11.03
CA SER A 32 11.40 -0.51 11.76
C SER A 32 12.53 -1.55 11.85
N SER A 33 13.00 -1.83 13.06
CA SER A 33 14.00 -2.84 13.40
C SER A 33 13.38 -4.12 14.01
N GLY A 34 13.72 -5.30 13.49
CA GLY A 34 13.43 -6.62 14.11
C GLY A 34 12.34 -7.46 13.42
N ARG A 35 11.88 -8.52 14.11
CA ARG A 35 10.86 -9.51 13.64
C ARG A 35 9.50 -8.88 13.30
N ASP A 36 9.23 -7.69 13.82
CA ASP A 36 8.05 -6.87 13.49
C ASP A 36 8.15 -6.26 12.09
N ARG A 37 9.35 -6.20 11.50
CA ARG A 37 9.61 -5.63 10.18
C ARG A 37 8.92 -6.40 9.06
N ASP A 38 8.85 -7.73 9.13
CA ASP A 38 8.24 -8.53 8.07
C ASP A 38 6.71 -8.37 8.06
N ILE A 39 6.09 -8.37 9.24
CA ILE A 39 4.65 -8.15 9.42
C ILE A 39 4.29 -6.71 9.03
N HIS A 40 5.09 -5.74 9.49
CA HIS A 40 4.93 -4.34 9.13
C HIS A 40 5.07 -4.14 7.62
N ARG A 41 6.11 -4.69 6.99
CA ARG A 41 6.35 -4.61 5.54
C ARG A 41 5.22 -5.24 4.73
N GLU A 42 4.66 -6.37 5.18
CA GLU A 42 3.49 -6.98 4.55
C GLU A 42 2.24 -6.08 4.65
N SER A 43 1.99 -5.52 5.84
CA SER A 43 0.85 -4.62 6.06
C SER A 43 0.95 -3.35 5.23
N VAL A 44 2.16 -2.81 5.12
CA VAL A 44 2.52 -1.65 4.32
C VAL A 44 2.37 -1.93 2.84
N GLY A 45 2.89 -3.04 2.32
CA GLY A 45 2.72 -3.42 0.91
C GLY A 45 1.24 -3.54 0.53
N LYS A 46 0.42 -4.11 1.42
CA LYS A 46 -1.04 -4.17 1.23
C LYS A 46 -1.70 -2.79 1.24
N ALA A 47 -1.24 -1.87 2.08
CA ALA A 47 -1.74 -0.49 2.10
C ALA A 47 -1.33 0.26 0.83
N VAL A 48 -0.08 0.11 0.38
CA VAL A 48 0.45 0.69 -0.86
C VAL A 48 -0.40 0.28 -2.06
N ILE A 49 -0.64 -1.01 -2.24
CA ILE A 49 -1.47 -1.52 -3.34
C ILE A 49 -2.88 -0.92 -3.29
N LYS A 50 -3.50 -0.86 -2.11
CA LYS A 50 -4.85 -0.31 -1.96
C LYS A 50 -4.93 1.18 -2.28
N LEU A 51 -3.95 1.97 -1.84
CA LEU A 51 -3.88 3.40 -2.10
C LEU A 51 -3.61 3.69 -3.58
N TYR A 52 -2.77 2.88 -4.20
CA TYR A 52 -2.53 2.94 -5.64
C TYR A 52 -3.81 2.69 -6.45
N LEU A 53 -4.56 1.64 -6.10
CA LEU A 53 -5.85 1.32 -6.72
C LEU A 53 -6.92 2.39 -6.43
N ALA A 54 -6.79 3.15 -5.34
CA ALA A 54 -7.63 4.30 -5.04
C ALA A 54 -7.25 5.57 -5.83
N GLY A 55 -6.21 5.50 -6.66
CA GLY A 55 -5.76 6.59 -7.54
C GLY A 55 -4.61 7.44 -7.00
N ILE A 56 -3.98 7.05 -5.87
CA ILE A 56 -2.78 7.73 -5.38
C ILE A 56 -1.57 7.21 -6.15
N THR A 57 -0.97 8.06 -6.97
CA THR A 57 0.18 7.71 -7.82
C THR A 57 1.48 8.41 -7.44
N ASP A 58 1.41 9.39 -6.53
CA ASP A 58 2.56 10.10 -5.99
C ASP A 58 3.27 9.23 -4.93
N PRO A 59 4.50 8.74 -5.18
CA PRO A 59 5.19 7.80 -4.28
C PRO A 59 5.34 8.30 -2.85
N THR A 60 5.55 9.60 -2.66
CA THR A 60 5.76 10.20 -1.32
C THR A 60 4.45 10.20 -0.52
N LYS A 61 3.36 10.64 -1.14
CA LYS A 61 2.02 10.61 -0.49
C LYS A 61 1.56 9.18 -0.22
N LEU A 62 1.89 8.27 -1.14
CA LEU A 62 1.58 6.86 -1.02
C LEU A 62 2.33 6.25 0.16
N ALA A 63 3.60 6.61 0.35
CA ALA A 63 4.40 6.17 1.49
C ALA A 63 3.84 6.64 2.84
N GLU A 64 3.57 7.94 2.99
CA GLU A 64 3.03 8.53 4.22
C GLU A 64 1.66 7.95 4.59
N ALA A 65 0.77 7.85 3.60
CA ALA A 65 -0.57 7.30 3.80
C ALA A 65 -0.52 5.79 4.11
N ALA A 66 0.37 5.02 3.45
CA ALA A 66 0.51 3.59 3.69
C ALA A 66 1.07 3.29 5.08
N ASP A 67 2.05 4.07 5.55
CA ASP A 67 2.62 3.93 6.89
C ASP A 67 1.54 4.21 7.96
N THR A 68 0.80 5.30 7.80
CA THR A 68 -0.32 5.66 8.68
C THR A 68 -1.40 4.58 8.72
N LEU A 69 -1.84 4.08 7.55
CA LEU A 69 -2.85 3.02 7.44
C LEU A 69 -2.38 1.70 8.06
N SER A 70 -1.11 1.37 7.92
CA SER A 70 -0.50 0.17 8.48
C SER A 70 -0.42 0.27 10.00
N ALA A 71 0.02 1.41 10.52
CA ALA A 71 0.04 1.69 11.96
C ALA A 71 -1.35 1.61 12.59
N MET A 72 -2.37 2.20 11.96
CA MET A 72 -3.77 2.12 12.44
C MET A 72 -4.30 0.67 12.42
N ARG A 73 -3.94 -0.13 11.41
CA ARG A 73 -4.30 -1.55 11.35
C ARG A 73 -3.63 -2.39 12.44
N LEU A 74 -2.37 -2.09 12.78
CA LEU A 74 -1.67 -2.76 13.88
C LEU A 74 -2.33 -2.46 15.23
N LEU A 75 -2.81 -1.23 15.43
CA LEU A 75 -3.57 -0.87 16.63
C LEU A 75 -4.90 -1.64 16.73
N ASN A 76 -5.63 -1.77 15.61
CA ASN A 76 -6.92 -2.46 15.59
C ASN A 76 -6.82 -3.99 15.73
N ARG A 77 -5.61 -4.58 15.62
CA ARG A 77 -5.37 -6.01 15.79
C ARG A 77 -5.02 -6.41 17.23
N ARG A 78 -4.83 -5.43 18.12
CA ARG A 78 -4.50 -5.61 19.55
C ARG A 78 -5.71 -5.41 20.49
N GLY A 79 -6.91 -5.20 19.95
CA GLY A 79 -8.17 -5.14 20.70
C GLY A 79 -8.89 -6.48 20.71
#